data_AF-A0A345BWA2-F1
#
_entry.id   AF-A0A345BWA2-F1
#
_cell.length_a   1.000
_cell.length_b   1.000
_cell.length_c   1.000
_cell.angle_alpha   90.00
_cell.angle_beta   90.00
_cell.angle_gamma   90.00
#
_symmetry.space_group_name_H-M   'P 1'
#
loop_
_entity.id
_entity.type
_entity.pdbx_description
1 polymer ?
#
loop_
_entity_poly.entity_id
_entity_poly.type
_entity_poly.pdbx_seq_one_letter_code
_entity_poly.pdbx_strand_id
1 'polypeptide(L)'
;MDNQGIRYLLLSALMDTEAYEAVRKLVNEYDEATANMRYNRAYVEYKLNGWTRKTEKYLKEAVQLNPHVPEYLLGKRIIPRESPAFLGIGDENEAIDYVQTYVELWHMERALVQKLEALVKGRS
;
A
#
# COMPACT_ATOMS: atom_id res chain seq x y z
N MET A 1 -12.38 13.16 -17.66
CA MET A 1 -12.83 12.02 -16.83
C MET A 1 -11.61 11.18 -16.57
N ASP A 2 -11.28 11.05 -15.29
CA ASP A 2 -10.03 10.54 -14.80
C ASP A 2 -9.93 9.02 -14.97
N ASN A 3 -8.79 8.56 -15.47
CA ASN A 3 -8.45 7.14 -15.59
C ASN A 3 -7.91 6.57 -14.26
N GLN A 4 -7.73 7.37 -13.20
CA GLN A 4 -7.31 6.89 -11.88
C GLN A 4 -8.33 5.96 -11.23
N GLY A 5 -9.64 6.27 -11.30
CA GLY A 5 -10.67 5.39 -10.70
C GLY A 5 -10.70 3.98 -11.31
N ILE A 6 -10.63 3.88 -12.65
CA ILE A 6 -10.56 2.59 -13.34
C ILE A 6 -9.23 1.88 -13.03
N ARG A 7 -8.14 2.64 -12.91
CA ARG A 7 -6.81 2.09 -12.63
C ARG A 7 -6.70 1.52 -11.23
N TYR A 8 -7.28 2.15 -10.22
CA TYR A 8 -7.27 1.62 -8.85
C TYR A 8 -8.18 0.40 -8.73
N LEU A 9 -9.31 0.38 -9.44
CA LEU A 9 -10.14 -0.83 -9.57
C LEU A 9 -9.36 -1.97 -10.25
N LEU A 10 -8.65 -1.70 -11.34
CA LEU A 10 -7.80 -2.68 -12.01
C LEU A 10 -6.68 -3.16 -11.09
N LEU A 11 -6.03 -2.25 -10.36
CA LEU A 11 -4.96 -2.56 -9.41
C LEU A 11 -5.46 -3.50 -8.31
N SER A 12 -6.63 -3.21 -7.71
CA SER A 12 -7.28 -4.07 -6.72
C SER A 12 -7.58 -5.46 -7.29
N ALA A 13 -8.22 -5.54 -8.46
CA ALA A 13 -8.53 -6.84 -9.08
C ALA A 13 -7.28 -7.67 -9.41
N LEU A 14 -6.20 -7.02 -9.86
CA LEU A 14 -4.93 -7.69 -10.12
C LEU A 14 -4.23 -8.16 -8.84
N MET A 15 -4.36 -7.42 -7.74
CA MET A 15 -3.83 -7.81 -6.43
C MET A 15 -4.59 -9.02 -5.87
N ASP A 16 -5.93 -9.03 -5.98
CA ASP A 16 -6.79 -10.12 -5.49
C ASP A 16 -6.60 -11.41 -6.29
N THR A 17 -6.29 -11.29 -7.58
CA THR A 17 -5.98 -12.43 -8.46
C THR A 17 -4.50 -12.82 -8.46
N GLU A 18 -3.70 -12.22 -7.57
CA GLU A 18 -2.25 -12.45 -7.43
C GLU A 18 -1.44 -12.23 -8.74
N ALA A 19 -1.96 -11.42 -9.65
CA ALA A 19 -1.31 -11.07 -10.92
C ALA A 19 -0.18 -10.05 -10.72
N TYR A 20 0.77 -10.34 -9.83
CA TYR A 20 1.78 -9.41 -9.32
C TYR A 20 2.71 -8.85 -10.40
N GLU A 21 2.98 -9.61 -11.47
CA GLU A 21 3.73 -9.11 -12.62
C GLU A 21 2.98 -8.00 -13.37
N ALA A 22 1.67 -8.12 -13.51
CA ALA A 22 0.82 -7.09 -14.12
C ALA A 22 0.72 -5.87 -13.20
N VAL A 23 0.55 -6.08 -11.89
CA VAL A 23 0.60 -4.99 -10.90
C VAL A 23 1.93 -4.25 -10.96
N ARG A 24 3.06 -4.97 -10.99
CA ARG A 24 4.40 -4.38 -11.09
C ARG A 24 4.54 -3.51 -12.35
N LYS A 25 4.01 -3.94 -13.48
CA LYS A 25 3.99 -3.12 -14.69
C LYS A 25 3.16 -1.86 -14.48
N LEU A 26 1.94 -2.00 -13.95
CA LEU A 26 1.02 -0.90 -13.72
C LEU A 26 1.60 0.17 -12.79
N VAL A 27 2.12 -0.22 -11.62
CA VAL A 27 2.70 0.72 -10.63
C VAL A 27 4.03 1.35 -11.07
N ASN A 28 4.68 0.79 -12.09
CA ASN A 28 5.90 1.37 -12.66
C ASN A 28 5.60 2.26 -13.88
N GLU A 29 4.51 2.01 -14.59
CA GLU A 29 4.03 2.83 -15.70
C GLU A 29 3.55 4.19 -15.20
N TYR A 30 2.93 4.22 -14.02
CA TYR A 30 2.38 5.44 -13.43
C TYR A 30 3.21 5.92 -12.25
N ASP A 31 3.94 7.03 -12.42
CA ASP A 31 4.72 7.68 -11.36
C ASP A 31 3.84 8.59 -10.48
N GLU A 32 2.74 8.04 -9.97
CA GLU A 32 1.89 8.74 -9.02
C GLU A 32 2.43 8.55 -7.60
N ALA A 33 2.61 9.65 -6.89
CA ALA A 33 3.00 9.64 -5.49
C ALA A 33 1.78 9.41 -4.59
N THR A 34 1.04 8.31 -4.79
CA THR A 34 -0.12 7.94 -3.97
C THR A 34 0.15 6.74 -3.09
N ALA A 35 -0.60 6.60 -2.00
CA ALA A 35 -0.53 5.41 -1.14
C ALA A 35 -0.79 4.13 -1.95
N ASN A 36 -1.82 4.15 -2.81
CA ASN A 36 -2.17 3.06 -3.72
C ASN A 36 -0.96 2.59 -4.55
N MET A 37 -0.22 3.50 -5.18
CA MET A 37 0.94 3.12 -6.01
C MET A 37 2.14 2.70 -5.18
N ARG A 38 2.51 3.47 -4.14
CA ARG A 38 3.75 3.22 -3.39
C ARG A 38 3.67 1.97 -2.53
N TYR A 39 2.56 1.75 -1.82
CA TYR A 39 2.42 0.55 -0.99
C TYR A 39 2.26 -0.70 -1.84
N ASN A 40 1.47 -0.66 -2.92
CA ASN A 40 1.34 -1.84 -3.79
C ASN A 40 2.65 -2.16 -4.51
N ARG A 41 3.47 -1.16 -4.88
CA ARG A 41 4.82 -1.39 -5.41
C ARG A 41 5.71 -2.14 -4.42
N ALA A 42 5.68 -1.76 -3.14
CA ALA A 42 6.43 -2.46 -2.09
C ALA A 42 5.90 -3.89 -1.88
N TYR A 43 4.57 -4.05 -1.83
CA TYR A 43 3.91 -5.35 -1.65
C TYR A 43 4.23 -6.32 -2.78
N VAL A 44 4.12 -5.90 -4.05
CA VAL A 44 4.38 -6.81 -5.17
C VAL A 44 5.86 -7.10 -5.36
N GLU A 45 6.74 -6.15 -5.06
CA GLU A 45 8.18 -6.44 -5.00
C GLU A 45 8.47 -7.51 -3.93
N TYR A 46 7.80 -7.43 -2.77
CA TYR A 46 7.89 -8.48 -1.75
C TYR A 46 7.35 -9.82 -2.25
N LYS A 47 6.18 -9.86 -2.89
CA LYS A 47 5.59 -11.11 -3.38
C LYS A 47 6.43 -11.78 -4.46
N LEU A 48 7.06 -10.99 -5.33
CA LEU A 48 7.88 -11.52 -6.43
C LEU A 48 9.30 -11.89 -6.00
N ASN A 49 9.92 -11.11 -5.12
CA ASN A 49 11.36 -11.22 -4.82
C ASN A 49 11.68 -11.45 -3.34
N GLY A 50 10.66 -11.52 -2.47
CA GLY A 50 10.82 -11.62 -1.03
C GLY A 50 11.32 -10.33 -0.37
N TRP A 51 11.83 -10.46 0.85
CA TRP A 51 12.40 -9.33 1.60
C TRP A 51 13.82 -9.03 1.13
N THR A 52 13.96 -8.04 0.25
CA THR A 52 15.25 -7.56 -0.27
C THR A 52 15.50 -6.11 0.12
N ARG A 53 16.73 -5.60 -0.14
CA ARG A 53 17.02 -4.17 0.00
C ARG A 53 16.11 -3.28 -0.84
N LYS A 54 15.65 -3.78 -2.00
CA LYS A 54 14.75 -3.05 -2.90
C LYS A 54 13.34 -3.01 -2.33
N THR A 55 12.84 -4.13 -1.83
CA THR A 55 11.57 -4.21 -1.09
C THR A 55 11.56 -3.27 0.11
N GLU A 56 12.63 -3.30 0.92
CA GLU A 56 12.78 -2.42 2.08
C GLU A 56 12.79 -0.95 1.67
N LYS A 57 13.52 -0.60 0.60
CA LYS A 57 13.55 0.76 0.07
C LYS A 57 12.14 1.23 -0.34
N TYR A 58 11.41 0.44 -1.13
CA TYR A 58 10.06 0.80 -1.55
C TYR A 58 9.10 0.93 -0.38
N LEU A 59 9.20 0.04 0.61
CA LEU A 59 8.37 0.14 1.80
C LEU A 59 8.70 1.40 2.61
N LYS A 60 9.98 1.76 2.74
CA LYS A 60 10.40 3.02 3.38
C LYS A 60 9.86 4.25 2.67
N GLU A 61 9.87 4.26 1.34
CA GLU A 61 9.31 5.35 0.52
C GLU A 61 7.80 5.45 0.71
N ALA A 62 7.08 4.32 0.73
CA ALA A 62 5.64 4.28 0.96
C ALA A 62 5.27 4.83 2.35
N VAL A 63 6.00 4.43 3.39
CA VAL A 63 5.81 4.95 4.76
C VAL A 63 6.17 6.43 4.88
N GLN A 64 7.14 6.93 4.11
CA GLN A 64 7.44 8.38 4.07
C GLN A 64 6.33 9.17 3.40
N LEU A 65 5.76 8.64 2.32
CA LEU A 65 4.68 9.30 1.60
C LEU A 65 3.42 9.41 2.46
N ASN A 66 3.00 8.29 3.05
CA ASN A 66 1.80 8.26 3.87
C ASN A 66 2.07 7.47 5.17
N PRO A 67 2.43 8.16 6.27
CA PRO A 67 2.76 7.54 7.55
C PRO A 67 1.55 7.06 8.34
N HIS A 68 0.32 7.35 7.88
CA HIS A 68 -0.91 6.92 8.53
C HIS A 68 -1.27 5.46 8.19
N VAL A 69 -0.95 5.00 6.98
CA VAL A 69 -1.23 3.61 6.54
C VAL A 69 -0.72 2.55 7.53
N PRO A 70 0.53 2.62 8.04
CA PRO A 70 1.03 1.63 9.00
C PRO A 70 0.28 1.67 10.34
N GLU A 71 -0.27 2.81 10.75
CA GLU A 71 -1.06 2.87 11.99
C GLU A 71 -2.31 1.99 11.90
N TYR A 72 -2.95 1.97 10.74
CA TYR A 72 -4.09 1.10 10.45
C TYR A 72 -3.68 -0.36 10.23
N LEU A 73 -2.66 -0.62 9.38
CA LEU A 73 -2.21 -1.98 9.08
C LEU A 73 -1.70 -2.72 10.33
N LEU A 74 -1.06 -2.00 11.25
CA LEU A 74 -0.57 -2.55 12.52
C LEU A 74 -1.63 -2.58 13.64
N GLY A 75 -2.87 -2.19 13.34
CA GLY A 75 -3.97 -2.20 14.31
C GLY A 75 -3.85 -1.18 15.43
N LYS A 76 -3.02 -0.14 15.28
CA LYS A 76 -2.93 0.98 16.24
C LYS A 76 -4.14 1.90 16.16
N ARG A 77 -4.81 1.90 15.01
CA ARG A 77 -6.05 2.65 14.74
C ARG A 77 -7.09 1.75 14.12
N ILE A 78 -8.35 2.00 14.45
CA ILE A 78 -9.50 1.29 13.88
C ILE A 78 -9.79 1.88 12.50
N ILE A 79 -9.92 1.02 11.48
CA ILE A 79 -10.29 1.44 10.13
C ILE A 79 -11.76 1.91 10.13
N PRO A 80 -12.05 3.16 9.72
CA PRO A 80 -13.43 3.65 9.58
C PRO A 80 -14.23 2.80 8.60
N ARG A 81 -15.55 2.67 8.83
CA ARG A 81 -16.45 1.96 7.91
C ARG A 81 -16.87 2.81 6.71
N GLU A 82 -16.93 4.11 6.91
CA GLU A 82 -17.30 5.06 5.86
C GLU A 82 -16.07 5.41 5.04
N SER A 83 -16.22 5.42 3.72
CA SER A 83 -15.16 5.87 2.82
C SER A 83 -15.09 7.41 2.83
N PRO A 84 -13.88 8.00 2.76
CA PRO A 84 -13.73 9.44 2.74
C PRO A 84 -14.37 10.07 1.50
N ALA A 85 -14.94 11.27 1.66
CA ALA A 85 -15.51 12.02 0.55
C ALA A 85 -14.45 12.66 -0.37
N PHE A 86 -13.26 12.93 0.16
CA PHE A 86 -12.15 13.57 -0.55
C PHE A 86 -10.83 12.93 -0.11
N LEU A 87 -9.93 12.72 -1.07
CA LEU A 87 -8.61 12.16 -0.86
C LEU A 87 -7.54 13.21 -1.14
N GLY A 88 -6.62 13.41 -0.20
CA GLY A 88 -5.41 14.20 -0.38
C GLY A 88 -4.18 13.29 -0.38
N ILE A 89 -3.25 13.54 -1.30
CA ILE A 89 -2.01 12.76 -1.36
C ILE A 89 -1.26 12.84 -0.03
N GLY A 90 -0.94 11.69 0.55
CA GLY A 90 -0.23 11.53 1.81
C GLY A 90 -1.07 11.76 3.06
N ASP A 91 -2.35 12.15 2.93
CA ASP A 91 -3.21 12.42 4.07
C ASP A 91 -3.82 11.15 4.67
N GLU A 92 -4.53 11.33 5.78
CA GLU A 92 -5.17 10.22 6.46
C GLU A 92 -6.34 9.61 5.66
N ASN A 93 -7.06 10.41 4.88
CA ASN A 93 -8.17 9.92 4.07
C ASN A 93 -7.67 8.98 2.96
N GLU A 94 -6.56 9.32 2.32
CA GLU A 94 -5.88 8.43 1.37
C GLU A 94 -5.42 7.13 2.05
N ALA A 95 -4.96 7.22 3.31
CA ALA A 95 -4.61 6.02 4.07
C ALA A 95 -5.82 5.14 4.33
N ILE A 96 -6.96 5.72 4.71
CA ILE A 96 -8.23 5.01 4.95
C ILE A 96 -8.70 4.31 3.68
N ASP A 97 -8.71 5.02 2.54
CA ASP A 97 -9.07 4.45 1.23
C ASP A 97 -8.19 3.24 0.86
N TYR A 98 -6.87 3.39 1.05
CA TYR A 98 -5.92 2.31 0.81
C TYR A 98 -6.19 1.09 1.71
N VAL A 99 -6.28 1.29 3.04
CA VAL A 99 -6.40 0.15 3.96
C VAL A 99 -7.77 -0.52 3.90
N GLN A 100 -8.85 0.21 3.62
CA GLN A 100 -10.16 -0.40 3.37
C GLN A 100 -10.10 -1.42 2.22
N THR A 101 -9.25 -1.16 1.23
CA THR A 101 -9.09 -2.02 0.06
C THR A 101 -8.15 -3.20 0.32
N TYR A 102 -7.00 -2.98 0.97
CA TYR A 102 -5.90 -3.95 0.97
C TYR A 102 -5.57 -4.57 2.34
N VAL A 103 -6.24 -4.19 3.44
CA VAL A 103 -5.86 -4.65 4.80
C VAL A 103 -5.80 -6.17 4.92
N GLU A 104 -6.74 -6.89 4.32
CA GLU A 104 -6.80 -8.35 4.37
C GLU A 104 -5.55 -8.99 3.74
N LEU A 105 -5.09 -8.47 2.58
CA LEU A 105 -3.88 -8.96 1.92
C LEU A 105 -2.65 -8.77 2.82
N TRP A 106 -2.53 -7.61 3.47
CA TRP A 106 -1.45 -7.37 4.43
C TRP A 106 -1.51 -8.32 5.62
N HIS A 107 -2.70 -8.58 6.17
CA HIS A 107 -2.86 -9.46 7.33
C HIS A 107 -2.59 -10.94 7.03
N MET A 108 -2.78 -11.36 5.77
CA MET A 108 -2.32 -12.67 5.30
C MET A 108 -0.78 -12.79 5.27
N GLU A 109 -0.08 -11.69 5.02
CA GLU A 109 1.39 -11.62 4.93
C GLU A 109 2.05 -11.22 6.26
N ARG A 110 1.90 -12.05 7.30
CA ARG A 110 2.44 -11.79 8.65
C ARG A 110 3.91 -11.36 8.68
N ALA A 111 4.74 -11.97 7.84
CA ALA A 111 6.17 -11.63 7.78
C ALA A 111 6.40 -10.19 7.26
N LEU A 112 5.63 -9.74 6.27
CA LEU A 112 5.72 -8.38 5.75
C LEU A 112 5.22 -7.36 6.79
N VAL A 113 4.13 -7.67 7.50
CA VAL A 113 3.61 -6.83 8.59
C VAL A 113 4.66 -6.64 9.71
N GLN A 114 5.37 -7.70 10.09
CA GLN A 114 6.47 -7.60 11.06
C GLN A 114 7.61 -6.71 10.56
N LYS A 115 7.95 -6.77 9.27
CA LYS A 115 8.95 -5.88 8.67
C LYS A 115 8.49 -4.42 8.67
N LEU A 116 7.22 -4.17 8.37
CA LEU A 116 6.62 -2.85 8.46
C LEU A 116 6.71 -2.29 9.90
N GLU A 117 6.35 -3.10 10.89
CA GLU A 117 6.42 -2.70 12.30
C GLU A 117 7.85 -2.33 12.71
N ALA A 118 8.83 -3.16 12.36
CA ALA A 118 10.24 -2.91 12.65
C ALA A 118 10.74 -1.61 11.99
N LEU A 119 10.32 -1.35 10.74
CA LEU A 119 10.66 -0.11 10.03
C LEU A 119 10.08 1.14 10.70
N VAL A 120 8.84 1.09 11.17
CA VAL A 120 8.18 2.22 11.82
C VAL A 120 8.81 2.49 13.20
N LYS A 121 9.12 1.45 13.97
CA LYS A 121 9.77 1.58 15.29
C LYS A 121 11.19 2.16 15.19
N GLY A 122 11.94 1.81 14.15
CA GLY A 122 13.31 2.32 13.93
C GLY A 122 13.38 3.78 13.46
N ARG A 123 12.25 4.45 13.26
CA ARG A 123 12.16 5.87 12.88
C ARG A 123 11.75 6.79 14.04
N SER A 124 11.35 6.23 15.18
CA SER A 124 10.92 6.95 16.40
C SER A 124 12.09 7.31 17.30
#